data_AF-A0A7W1CST9-F1
#
_entry.id   AF-A0A7W1CST9-F1
#
_cell.length_a   1.000
_cell.length_b   1.000
_cell.length_c   1.000
_cell.angle_alpha   90.00
_cell.angle_beta   90.00
_cell.angle_gamma   90.00
#
_symmetry.space_group_name_H-M   'P 1'
#
loop_
_entity.id
_entity.type
_entity.pdbx_description
1 polymer ?
#
loop_
_entity_poly.entity_id
_entity_poly.type
_entity_poly.pdbx_seq_one_letter_code
_entity_poly.pdbx_strand_id
1 'polypeptide(L)'
;MSTKASSANPSLRLHEVLEAEFAQLHGRPALPAGGPFDPEERLRAVWAAVHALEEKQAALCISGGGIRSATFGLGILHGLARCGLLDRFHYLSTVSGGGYIGAWLTAWIHHRKDGLAGVSAELARPRRAARPTRSRKRSRICAVTATT
;
A
#
# COMPACT_ATOMS: atom_id res chain seq x y z
N MET A 1 15.62 -44.74 25.82
CA MET A 1 15.58 -43.27 25.85
C MET A 1 15.10 -42.80 24.48
N SER A 2 13.80 -42.55 24.33
CA SER A 2 13.20 -42.05 23.09
C SER A 2 13.05 -40.54 23.22
N THR A 3 13.75 -39.81 22.38
CA THR A 3 13.77 -38.35 22.33
C THR A 3 12.38 -37.85 21.94
N LYS A 4 11.62 -37.36 22.93
CA LYS A 4 10.43 -36.53 22.67
C LYS A 4 10.90 -35.26 21.97
N ALA A 5 10.66 -35.17 20.67
CA ALA A 5 10.74 -33.92 19.96
C ALA A 5 9.62 -33.00 20.48
N SER A 6 10.01 -32.00 21.27
CA SER A 6 9.19 -30.84 21.57
C SER A 6 9.24 -29.89 20.38
N SER A 7 8.11 -29.62 19.74
CA SER A 7 7.89 -28.59 18.70
C SER A 7 6.48 -28.79 18.15
N ALA A 8 5.63 -27.82 17.85
CA ALA A 8 5.65 -26.37 17.94
C ALA A 8 4.25 -25.93 17.48
N ASN A 9 3.89 -24.67 17.71
CA ASN A 9 2.67 -24.04 17.21
C ASN A 9 2.40 -24.42 15.73
N PRO A 10 1.32 -25.14 15.38
CA PRO A 10 1.02 -25.42 13.99
C PRO A 10 0.79 -24.09 13.28
N SER A 11 1.56 -23.81 12.22
CA SER A 11 1.35 -22.62 11.41
C SER A 11 -0.10 -22.59 10.92
N LEU A 12 -0.82 -21.51 11.20
CA LEU A 12 -2.17 -21.31 10.70
C LEU A 12 -2.19 -21.49 9.18
N ARG A 13 -3.18 -22.23 8.69
CA ARG A 13 -3.37 -22.42 7.25
C ARG A 13 -4.00 -21.15 6.66
N LEU A 14 -3.68 -20.87 5.39
CA LEU A 14 -4.12 -19.64 4.73
C LEU A 14 -5.65 -19.47 4.76
N HIS A 15 -6.42 -20.55 4.54
CA HIS A 15 -7.88 -20.48 4.61
C HIS A 15 -8.37 -20.10 6.01
N GLU A 16 -7.76 -20.61 7.08
CA GLU A 16 -8.14 -20.29 8.46
C GLU A 16 -7.93 -18.80 8.76
N VAL A 17 -6.83 -18.23 8.27
CA VAL A 17 -6.54 -16.79 8.40
C VAL A 17 -7.55 -15.95 7.63
N LEU A 18 -7.80 -16.28 6.36
CA LEU A 18 -8.71 -15.51 5.51
C LEU A 18 -10.18 -15.62 5.95
N GLU A 19 -10.61 -16.78 6.46
CA GLU A 19 -11.94 -16.94 7.04
C GLU A 19 -12.13 -16.09 8.29
N ALA A 20 -11.13 -16.07 9.18
CA ALA A 20 -11.15 -15.25 10.38
C ALA A 20 -11.14 -13.75 10.05
N GLU A 21 -10.30 -13.32 9.11
CA GLU A 21 -10.26 -11.94 8.62
C GLU A 21 -11.60 -11.55 8.00
N PHE A 22 -12.18 -12.38 7.13
CA PHE A 22 -13.49 -12.13 6.53
C PHE A 22 -14.57 -11.95 7.60
N ALA A 23 -14.60 -12.83 8.61
CA ALA A 23 -15.55 -12.73 9.70
C ALA A 23 -15.37 -11.44 10.51
N GLN A 24 -14.12 -11.04 10.77
CA GLN A 24 -13.80 -9.81 11.48
C GLN A 24 -14.22 -8.56 10.70
N LEU A 25 -14.00 -8.53 9.38
CA LEU A 25 -14.27 -7.36 8.55
C LEU A 25 -15.74 -7.22 8.16
N HIS A 26 -16.45 -8.34 7.99
CA HIS A 26 -17.83 -8.34 7.47
C HIS A 26 -18.88 -8.72 8.51
N GLY A 27 -18.48 -9.07 9.75
CA GLY A 27 -19.40 -9.41 10.85
C GLY A 27 -20.21 -10.70 10.62
N ARG A 28 -19.85 -11.49 9.60
CA ARG A 28 -20.49 -12.76 9.23
C ARG A 28 -19.44 -13.73 8.70
N PRO A 29 -19.62 -15.05 8.86
CA PRO A 29 -18.67 -16.01 8.33
C PRO A 29 -18.65 -16.01 6.80
N ALA A 30 -17.49 -16.30 6.22
CA ALA A 30 -17.32 -16.47 4.77
C ALA A 30 -18.04 -17.71 4.24
N LEU A 31 -18.05 -18.79 5.03
CA LEU A 31 -18.69 -20.06 4.70
C LEU A 31 -19.82 -20.39 5.68
N PRO A 32 -20.86 -21.12 5.24
CA PRO A 32 -21.89 -21.65 6.14
C PRO A 32 -21.33 -22.70 7.12
N ALA A 33 -22.00 -22.88 8.25
CA ALA A 33 -21.68 -23.94 9.21
C ALA A 33 -21.81 -25.32 8.53
N GLY A 34 -20.76 -26.13 8.59
CA GLY A 34 -20.69 -27.42 7.87
C GLY A 34 -20.16 -27.33 6.43
N GLY A 35 -19.48 -26.24 6.06
CA GLY A 35 -18.79 -26.11 4.76
C GLY A 35 -17.69 -27.15 4.52
N PRO A 36 -17.02 -27.11 3.34
CA PRO A 36 -16.04 -28.11 2.91
C PRO A 36 -14.97 -28.39 3.98
N PHE A 37 -14.59 -29.67 4.12
CA PHE A 37 -13.51 -30.08 5.01
C PHE A 37 -12.13 -29.95 4.36
N ASP A 38 -12.07 -29.95 3.02
CA ASP A 38 -10.82 -29.86 2.29
C ASP A 38 -10.26 -28.42 2.29
N PRO A 39 -8.98 -28.21 2.67
CA PRO A 39 -8.38 -26.88 2.75
C PRO A 39 -8.39 -26.08 1.44
N GLU A 40 -8.29 -26.73 0.29
CA GLU A 40 -8.25 -26.04 -1.00
C GLU A 40 -9.66 -25.61 -1.43
N GLU A 41 -10.65 -26.47 -1.22
CA GLU A 41 -12.06 -26.11 -1.42
C GLU A 41 -12.50 -24.96 -0.52
N ARG A 42 -12.07 -24.97 0.76
CA ARG A 42 -12.30 -23.84 1.68
C ARG A 42 -11.69 -22.55 1.16
N LEU A 43 -10.42 -22.58 0.74
CA LEU A 43 -9.73 -21.40 0.20
C LEU A 43 -10.47 -20.81 -1.01
N ARG A 44 -10.89 -21.67 -1.96
CA ARG A 44 -11.69 -21.24 -3.12
C ARG A 44 -13.03 -20.63 -2.71
N ALA A 45 -13.71 -21.22 -1.72
CA ALA A 45 -14.97 -20.71 -1.22
C ALA A 45 -14.83 -19.34 -0.54
N VAL A 46 -13.77 -19.11 0.24
CA VAL A 46 -13.47 -17.78 0.81
C VAL A 46 -13.24 -16.76 -0.29
N TRP A 47 -12.44 -17.10 -1.32
CA TRP A 47 -12.25 -16.21 -2.45
C TRP A 47 -13.55 -15.88 -3.17
N ALA A 48 -14.41 -16.88 -3.42
CA ALA A 48 -15.72 -16.64 -4.03
C ALA A 48 -16.57 -15.69 -3.17
N ALA A 49 -16.56 -15.86 -1.84
CA ALA A 49 -17.28 -14.99 -0.92
C ALA A 49 -16.77 -13.54 -0.95
N VAL A 50 -15.44 -13.33 -1.00
CA VAL A 50 -14.83 -12.00 -1.16
C VAL A 50 -15.22 -11.37 -2.49
N HIS A 51 -15.17 -12.12 -3.59
CA HIS A 51 -15.56 -11.60 -4.91
C HIS A 51 -17.06 -11.31 -5.02
N ALA A 52 -17.90 -11.97 -4.22
CA ALA A 52 -19.34 -11.74 -4.17
C ALA A 52 -19.76 -10.53 -3.31
N LEU A 53 -18.84 -9.87 -2.62
CA LEU A 53 -19.14 -8.64 -1.88
C LEU A 53 -19.70 -7.56 -2.82
N GLU A 54 -20.68 -6.81 -2.32
CA GLU A 54 -21.27 -5.66 -3.02
C GLU A 54 -20.23 -4.56 -3.22
N GLU A 55 -19.56 -4.18 -2.13
CA GLU A 55 -18.42 -3.27 -2.18
C GLU A 55 -17.12 -4.01 -2.51
N LYS A 56 -16.51 -3.66 -3.65
CA LYS A 56 -15.23 -4.26 -4.06
C LYS A 56 -14.09 -3.66 -3.26
N GLN A 57 -13.25 -4.54 -2.73
CA GLN A 57 -12.03 -4.16 -2.04
C GLN A 57 -10.89 -3.98 -3.04
N ALA A 58 -10.04 -3.00 -2.78
CA ALA A 58 -8.85 -2.71 -3.59
C ALA A 58 -7.65 -2.49 -2.67
N ALA A 59 -6.47 -2.92 -3.12
CA ALA A 59 -5.22 -2.75 -2.41
C ALA A 59 -4.23 -1.94 -3.25
N LEU A 60 -3.51 -1.03 -2.61
CA LEU A 60 -2.34 -0.38 -3.19
C LEU A 60 -1.10 -1.18 -2.78
N CYS A 61 -0.42 -1.76 -3.76
CA CYS A 61 0.76 -2.58 -3.53
C CYS A 61 2.02 -1.89 -4.07
N ILE A 62 2.96 -1.52 -3.20
CA ILE A 62 4.22 -0.85 -3.57
C ILE A 62 5.40 -1.83 -3.38
N SER A 63 6.00 -2.22 -4.49
CA SER A 63 7.12 -3.17 -4.52
C SER A 63 8.42 -2.58 -3.97
N GLY A 64 9.43 -3.46 -3.79
CA GLY A 64 10.77 -3.09 -3.36
C GLY A 64 11.57 -2.32 -4.42
N GLY A 65 12.83 -2.00 -4.11
CA GLY A 65 13.72 -1.23 -5.01
C GLY A 65 14.39 -0.02 -4.36
N GLY A 66 14.43 0.01 -3.02
CA GLY A 66 15.05 1.08 -2.24
C GLY A 66 14.39 2.45 -2.45
N ILE A 67 15.18 3.51 -2.30
CA ILE A 67 14.71 4.90 -2.38
C ILE A 67 14.11 5.28 -3.74
N ARG A 68 14.51 4.58 -4.82
CA ARG A 68 13.95 4.81 -6.16
C ARG A 68 12.49 4.41 -6.24
N SER A 69 12.14 3.23 -5.70
CA SER A 69 10.75 2.78 -5.62
C SER A 69 9.92 3.72 -4.74
N ALA A 70 10.45 4.16 -3.60
CA ALA A 70 9.75 5.12 -2.73
C ALA A 70 9.44 6.45 -3.44
N THR A 71 10.41 6.98 -4.21
CA THR A 71 10.23 8.23 -4.99
C THR A 71 9.19 8.07 -6.09
N PHE A 72 9.22 6.94 -6.80
CA PHE A 72 8.21 6.61 -7.81
C PHE A 72 6.81 6.46 -7.18
N GLY A 73 6.73 5.75 -6.05
CA GLY A 73 5.51 5.59 -5.25
C GLY A 73 4.93 6.94 -4.81
N LEU A 74 5.76 7.89 -4.37
CA LEU A 74 5.29 9.26 -4.07
C LEU A 74 4.63 9.94 -5.29
N GLY A 75 5.16 9.72 -6.49
CA GLY A 75 4.55 10.20 -7.73
C GLY A 75 3.17 9.59 -7.97
N ILE A 76 3.05 8.27 -7.77
CA ILE A 76 1.76 7.56 -7.85
C ILE A 76 0.77 8.13 -6.82
N LEU A 77 1.19 8.34 -5.57
CA LEU A 77 0.32 8.90 -4.53
C LEU A 77 -0.20 10.30 -4.89
N HIS A 78 0.63 11.17 -5.47
CA HIS A 78 0.16 12.46 -6.00
C HIS A 78 -0.87 12.27 -7.12
N GLY A 79 -0.63 11.34 -8.05
CA GLY A 79 -1.54 11.05 -9.14
C GLY A 79 -2.90 10.56 -8.64
N LEU A 80 -2.90 9.56 -7.75
CA LEU A 80 -4.10 9.01 -7.14
C LEU A 80 -4.88 10.07 -6.35
N ALA A 81 -4.19 10.90 -5.57
CA ALA A 81 -4.83 11.98 -4.82
C ALA A 81 -5.49 13.01 -5.74
N ARG A 82 -4.85 13.39 -6.86
CA ARG A 82 -5.43 14.31 -7.85
C ARG A 82 -6.64 13.74 -8.56
N CYS A 83 -6.67 12.42 -8.75
CA CYS A 83 -7.82 11.73 -9.33
C CYS A 83 -8.93 11.43 -8.31
N GLY A 84 -8.75 11.75 -7.02
CA GLY A 84 -9.71 11.39 -5.97
C GLY A 84 -9.84 9.87 -5.78
N LEU A 85 -8.75 9.13 -6.00
CA LEU A 85 -8.74 7.66 -5.92
C LEU A 85 -8.01 7.13 -4.68
N LEU A 86 -7.30 8.00 -3.95
CA LEU A 86 -6.43 7.55 -2.86
C LEU A 86 -7.22 6.94 -1.69
N ASP A 87 -8.45 7.38 -1.47
CA ASP A 87 -9.41 6.89 -0.46
C ASP A 87 -10.21 5.66 -0.92
N ARG A 88 -10.01 5.19 -2.17
CA ARG A 88 -10.67 4.00 -2.71
C ARG A 88 -9.93 2.69 -2.37
N PHE A 89 -8.72 2.79 -1.84
CA PHE A 89 -7.93 1.64 -1.43
C PHE A 89 -8.17 1.30 0.05
N HIS A 90 -8.43 0.04 0.31
CA HIS A 90 -8.72 -0.51 1.64
C HIS A 90 -7.45 -1.04 2.31
N TYR A 91 -6.51 -1.54 1.50
CA TYR A 91 -5.26 -2.10 1.96
C TYR A 91 -4.06 -1.39 1.34
N LEU A 92 -3.00 -1.30 2.12
CA LEU A 92 -1.68 -0.87 1.65
C LEU A 92 -0.69 -1.99 1.93
N SER A 93 -0.18 -2.61 0.88
CA SER A 93 0.86 -3.63 0.97
C SER A 93 2.18 -3.06 0.46
N THR A 94 3.25 -3.21 1.24
CA THR A 94 4.56 -2.71 0.85
C THR A 94 5.64 -3.72 1.19
N VAL A 95 6.70 -3.76 0.38
CA VAL A 95 7.88 -4.61 0.64
C VAL A 95 9.17 -3.82 0.49
N SER A 96 10.15 -4.07 1.37
CA SER A 96 11.49 -3.47 1.32
C SER A 96 11.44 -1.94 1.14
N GLY A 97 12.02 -1.40 0.06
CA GLY A 97 12.03 0.04 -0.24
C GLY A 97 10.65 0.69 -0.38
N GLY A 98 9.60 -0.05 -0.74
CA GLY A 98 8.22 0.46 -0.71
C GLY A 98 7.75 0.79 0.70
N GLY A 99 8.35 0.17 1.72
CA GLY A 99 8.08 0.44 3.13
C GLY A 99 8.42 1.87 3.54
N TYR A 100 9.41 2.52 2.92
CA TYR A 100 9.71 3.92 3.20
C TYR A 100 8.52 4.83 2.91
N ILE A 101 7.93 4.69 1.72
CA ILE A 101 6.78 5.52 1.33
C ILE A 101 5.51 5.09 2.05
N GLY A 102 5.31 3.78 2.28
CA GLY A 102 4.17 3.28 3.02
C GLY A 102 4.14 3.72 4.48
N ALA A 103 5.28 3.64 5.18
CA ALA A 103 5.42 4.11 6.55
C ALA A 103 5.27 5.63 6.65
N TRP A 104 5.86 6.38 5.71
CA TRP A 104 5.66 7.84 5.63
C TRP A 104 4.19 8.22 5.45
N LEU A 105 3.48 7.58 4.51
CA LEU A 105 2.07 7.85 4.26
C LEU A 105 1.22 7.53 5.50
N THR A 106 1.45 6.36 6.11
CA THR A 106 0.72 5.90 7.29
C THR A 106 0.95 6.84 8.48
N ALA A 107 2.19 7.23 8.75
CA ALA A 107 2.52 8.18 9.80
C ALA A 107 1.87 9.55 9.54
N TRP A 108 1.88 10.02 8.29
CA TRP A 108 1.25 11.28 7.95
C TRP A 108 -0.26 11.25 8.20
N ILE A 109 -0.94 10.19 7.75
CA ILE A 109 -2.38 9.99 8.01
C ILE A 109 -2.66 9.99 9.52
N HIS A 110 -1.87 9.27 10.31
CA HIS A 110 -2.05 9.14 11.76
C HIS A 110 -1.88 10.47 12.51
N HIS A 111 -0.91 11.30 12.11
CA HIS A 111 -0.62 12.56 12.81
C HIS A 111 -1.49 13.74 12.35
N ARG A 112 -2.33 13.56 11.33
CA ARG A 112 -3.17 14.61 10.78
C ARG A 112 -4.59 14.53 11.35
N LYS A 113 -5.14 15.67 11.79
CA LYS A 113 -6.51 15.71 12.38
C LYS A 113 -7.61 15.28 11.41
N ASP A 114 -7.44 15.57 10.13
CA ASP A 114 -8.34 15.24 9.02
C ASP A 114 -7.92 13.94 8.29
N GLY A 115 -6.98 13.18 8.86
CA GLY A 115 -6.60 11.84 8.40
C GLY A 115 -6.25 11.76 6.91
N LEU A 116 -6.74 10.70 6.25
CA LEU A 116 -6.49 10.45 4.84
C LEU A 116 -7.08 11.53 3.92
N ALA A 117 -8.21 12.12 4.28
CA ALA A 117 -8.82 13.20 3.50
C ALA A 117 -7.91 14.42 3.41
N GLY A 118 -7.32 14.82 4.55
CA GLY A 118 -6.36 15.92 4.61
C GLY A 118 -5.07 15.65 3.82
N VAL A 119 -4.51 14.45 4.00
CA VAL A 119 -3.31 14.01 3.27
C VAL A 119 -3.58 14.02 1.76
N SER A 120 -4.72 13.47 1.33
CA SER A 120 -5.13 13.45 -0.07
C SER A 120 -5.28 14.86 -0.64
N ALA A 121 -5.92 15.77 0.10
CA ALA A 121 -6.07 17.16 -0.32
C ALA A 121 -4.72 17.86 -0.49
N GLU A 122 -3.75 17.59 0.38
CA GLU A 122 -2.41 18.18 0.29
C GLU A 122 -1.57 17.57 -0.83
N LEU A 123 -1.61 16.25 -1.02
CA LEU A 123 -0.99 15.55 -2.15
C LEU A 123 -1.59 15.99 -3.49
N ALA A 124 -2.89 16.32 -3.52
CA ALA A 124 -3.54 16.79 -4.73
C ALA A 124 -3.06 18.19 -5.16
N ARG A 125 -2.52 18.99 -4.23
CA ARG A 125 -2.12 20.37 -4.52
C ARG A 125 -1.14 20.42 -5.70
N PRO A 126 -1.41 21.26 -6.71
CA PRO A 126 -0.42 21.51 -7.74
C PRO A 126 0.82 22.12 -7.09
N ARG A 127 2.01 21.71 -7.56
CA ARG A 127 3.24 22.39 -7.17
C ARG A 127 3.07 23.85 -7.51
N ARG A 128 3.08 24.71 -6.49
CA ARG A 128 3.10 26.16 -6.67
C ARG A 128 4.28 26.45 -7.60
N ALA A 129 4.01 27.01 -8.77
CA ALA A 129 5.06 27.37 -9.73
C ALA A 129 6.15 28.11 -8.94
N ALA A 130 7.39 27.64 -9.07
CA ALA A 130 8.52 28.30 -8.42
C ALA A 130 8.39 29.79 -8.71
N ARG A 131 8.29 30.61 -7.65
CA ARG A 131 8.21 32.06 -7.79
C ARG A 131 9.33 32.45 -8.76
N PRO A 132 9.05 33.13 -9.90
CA PRO A 132 10.07 33.39 -10.89
C PRO A 132 11.26 34.00 -10.19
N THR A 133 12.39 33.30 -10.28
CA THR A 133 13.64 33.78 -9.69
C THR A 133 13.92 35.10 -10.37
N ARG A 134 13.81 36.19 -9.60
CA ARG A 134 14.15 37.54 -10.05
C ARG A 134 15.51 37.45 -10.71
N SER A 135 15.56 37.67 -12.03
CA SER A 135 16.73 37.39 -12.86
C SER A 135 17.93 38.17 -12.35
N ARG A 136 18.80 37.55 -11.55
CA ARG A 136 20.16 38.04 -11.42
C ARG A 136 20.83 37.75 -12.76
N LYS A 137 21.15 38.80 -13.52
CA LYS A 137 21.97 38.75 -14.73
C LYS A 137 23.19 37.88 -14.41
N ARG A 138 23.23 36.65 -14.92
CA ARG A 138 24.44 35.82 -14.88
C ARG A 138 25.25 36.21 -16.10
N SER A 139 26.37 36.88 -15.86
CA SER A 139 27.44 37.06 -16.85
C SER A 139 27.84 35.68 -17.36
N ARG A 140 27.74 35.47 -18.68
CA ARG A 140 28.16 34.23 -19.34
C ARG A 140 29.67 34.10 -19.16
N ILE A 141 30.14 33.05 -18.49
CA ILE A 141 31.52 32.58 -18.65
C ILE A 141 31.45 31.50 -19.72
N CYS A 142 32.03 31.80 -20.89
CA CYS A 142 32.24 30.86 -21.97
C CYS A 142 33.42 29.96 -21.56
N ALA A 143 33.21 28.66 -21.43
CA ALA A 143 34.29 27.70 -21.28
C ALA A 143 34.61 27.12 -22.67
N VAL A 144 35.78 27.48 -23.22
CA VAL A 144 36.38 26.84 -24.39
C VAL A 144 37.17 25.64 -23.90
N THR A 145 36.82 24.43 -24.32
CA THR A 145 37.68 23.26 -24.19
C THR A 145 38.37 23.00 -25.53
N ALA A 146 39.68 23.12 -25.54
CA ALA A 146 40.54 22.67 -26.63
C ALA A 146 40.77 21.16 -26.51
N THR A 147 40.64 20.44 -27.62
CA THR A 147 41.16 19.07 -27.77
C THR A 147 42.39 19.13 -28.67
N THR A 148 43.48 18.55 -28.18
CA THR A 148 44.70 18.18 -28.92
C THR A 148 44.41 17.17 -30.02
#